data_AF-H8L3A7-F1
#
_entry.id   AF-H8L3A7-F1
#
_cell.length_a   1.000
_cell.length_b   1.000
_cell.length_c   1.000
_cell.angle_alpha   90.00
_cell.angle_beta   90.00
_cell.angle_gamma   90.00
#
_symmetry.space_group_name_H-M   'P 1'
#
loop_
_entity.id
_entity.type
_entity.pdbx_description
1 polymer ?
#
loop_
_entity_poly.entity_id
_entity_poly.type
_entity_poly.pdbx_seq_one_letter_code
_entity_poly.pdbx_strand_id
1 'polypeptide(L)'
;MHQLREYAEPRSLNAPLLLHSPSQHSLHGLIGHIFSNPWKCNMAWIYRQASHPLLHDGKLATSQGYAGKIPCKNRPDCQSMADKGPLPRGSYVILAPRTHRQTGAWTLPLLPAPSNQMFGRKGFLIHGANQAHPNDSSTGCIVLPIEVRQRIWASGDHQLEVVP
;
A
#
# COMPACT_ATOMS: atom_id res chain seq x y z
N MET A 1 4.42 -74.51 11.48
CA MET A 1 5.69 -74.54 12.24
C MET A 1 5.67 -73.40 13.25
N HIS A 2 5.63 -73.75 14.54
CA HIS A 2 5.96 -73.00 15.78
C HIS A 2 5.43 -71.53 15.94
N GLN A 3 4.39 -71.22 16.76
CA GLN A 3 4.35 -71.07 18.25
C GLN A 3 5.48 -70.15 18.78
N LEU A 4 5.28 -69.06 19.55
CA LEU A 4 4.61 -68.87 20.86
C LEU A 4 4.30 -67.35 21.06
N ARG A 5 3.09 -66.90 21.44
CA ARG A 5 2.63 -66.53 22.81
C ARG A 5 3.67 -65.89 23.74
N GLU A 6 3.43 -64.65 24.18
CA GLU A 6 3.28 -64.34 25.62
C GLU A 6 2.60 -62.99 25.89
N TYR A 7 1.72 -62.99 26.90
CA TYR A 7 0.91 -61.90 27.44
C TYR A 7 1.63 -61.28 28.65
N ALA A 8 1.39 -59.99 28.95
CA ALA A 8 0.95 -59.50 30.27
C ALA A 8 1.11 -57.96 30.42
N GLU A 9 0.00 -57.26 30.68
CA GLU A 9 -0.02 -56.08 31.56
C GLU A 9 -0.33 -56.54 33.00
N PRO A 10 0.04 -55.78 34.06
CA PRO A 10 -0.98 -54.93 34.69
C PRO A 10 -0.51 -53.61 35.35
N ARG A 11 -1.43 -52.63 35.33
CA ARG A 11 -1.77 -51.55 36.31
C ARG A 11 -0.75 -51.16 37.39
N SER A 12 -0.59 -49.84 37.62
CA SER A 12 -1.09 -49.15 38.85
C SER A 12 -0.34 -47.84 39.23
N LEU A 13 -1.11 -46.74 39.31
CA LEU A 13 -1.10 -45.66 40.33
C LEU A 13 0.01 -44.58 40.41
N ASN A 14 -0.50 -43.33 40.46
CA ASN A 14 -0.09 -42.18 41.30
C ASN A 14 1.09 -41.26 40.89
N ALA A 15 0.73 -40.01 40.56
CA ALA A 15 1.48 -38.78 40.91
C ALA A 15 1.46 -38.58 42.46
N PRO A 16 2.27 -37.70 43.12
CA PRO A 16 2.80 -36.41 42.62
C PRO A 16 4.16 -35.92 43.24
N LEU A 17 4.49 -34.64 42.93
CA LEU A 17 5.22 -33.64 43.75
C LEU A 17 6.77 -33.69 43.92
N LEU A 18 7.38 -32.55 43.50
CA LEU A 18 8.34 -31.67 44.20
C LEU A 18 9.83 -31.57 43.76
N LEU A 19 10.22 -30.28 43.71
CA LEU A 19 11.56 -29.65 43.75
C LEU A 19 12.44 -29.82 42.49
N HIS A 20 13.00 -28.77 41.87
CA HIS A 20 13.76 -27.68 42.48
C HIS A 20 13.72 -26.38 41.64
N SER A 21 13.64 -25.22 42.32
CA SER A 21 14.34 -23.98 41.93
C SER A 21 15.47 -23.77 42.96
N PRO A 22 16.60 -23.10 42.66
CA PRO A 22 16.66 -21.65 42.41
C PRO A 22 17.69 -21.34 41.27
N SER A 23 18.05 -20.14 40.84
CA SER A 23 18.08 -18.82 41.46
C SER A 23 18.01 -17.71 40.41
N GLN A 24 17.52 -16.57 40.88
CA GLN A 24 17.54 -15.26 40.26
C GLN A 24 18.98 -14.80 40.02
N HIS A 25 19.27 -14.14 38.90
CA HIS A 25 20.08 -12.93 38.91
C HIS A 25 19.65 -12.00 37.77
N SER A 26 19.02 -10.90 38.19
CA SER A 26 18.82 -9.69 37.42
C SER A 26 20.15 -9.03 37.13
N LEU A 27 20.40 -8.69 35.87
CA LEU A 27 21.27 -7.57 35.50
C LEU A 27 20.49 -6.69 34.52
N HIS A 28 20.29 -5.45 34.96
CA HIS A 28 19.86 -4.34 34.15
C HIS A 28 20.76 -4.20 32.92
N GLY A 29 20.16 -4.27 31.74
CA GLY A 29 20.78 -3.95 30.47
C GLY A 29 19.79 -3.20 29.61
N LEU A 30 19.81 -1.87 29.70
CA LEU A 30 19.25 -0.96 28.72
C LEU A 30 19.86 -1.28 27.35
N ILE A 31 19.19 -2.07 26.54
CA ILE A 31 19.38 -2.07 25.09
C ILE A 31 18.00 -2.13 24.49
N GLY A 32 17.53 -0.99 23.98
CA GLY A 32 16.41 -0.94 23.07
C GLY A 32 16.77 -1.79 21.85
N HIS A 33 16.35 -3.05 21.86
CA HIS A 33 16.29 -3.84 20.65
C HIS A 33 15.13 -3.27 19.84
N ILE A 34 15.45 -2.27 19.04
CA ILE A 34 14.63 -1.80 17.95
C ILE A 34 14.43 -3.04 17.08
N PHE A 35 13.29 -3.72 17.21
CA PHE A 35 12.80 -4.57 16.14
C PHE A 35 12.56 -3.63 14.97
N SER A 36 13.58 -3.46 14.13
CA SER A 36 13.44 -2.86 12.82
C SER A 36 12.35 -3.65 12.10
N ASN A 37 11.15 -3.09 12.07
CA ASN A 37 10.04 -3.65 11.34
C ASN A 37 10.54 -3.87 9.89
N PRO A 38 10.57 -5.11 9.36
CA PRO A 38 11.07 -5.36 7.99
C PRO A 38 10.15 -4.73 6.91
N TRP A 39 9.05 -4.10 7.35
CA TRP A 39 8.09 -3.33 6.56
C TRP A 39 8.32 -1.81 6.65
N LYS A 40 9.56 -1.36 6.87
CA LYS A 40 9.90 0.02 6.55
C LYS A 40 9.79 0.17 5.02
N CYS A 41 8.58 0.41 4.54
CA CYS A 41 8.27 0.83 3.18
C CYS A 41 8.84 2.24 2.99
N ASN A 42 10.15 2.35 3.01
CA ASN A 42 10.87 3.59 2.86
C ASN A 42 10.72 4.05 1.40
N MET A 43 10.38 5.33 1.20
CA MET A 43 10.53 6.08 -0.07
C MET A 43 9.43 5.91 -1.13
N ALA A 44 8.21 5.51 -0.77
CA ALA A 44 7.12 5.38 -1.74
C ALA A 44 5.86 6.14 -1.33
N TRP A 45 5.27 6.82 -2.31
CA TRP A 45 3.93 7.37 -2.23
C TRP A 45 2.91 6.23 -2.30
N ILE A 46 1.84 6.28 -1.51
CA ILE A 46 0.74 5.32 -1.58
C ILE A 46 -0.55 6.07 -1.82
N TYR A 47 -1.24 5.77 -2.92
CA TYR A 47 -2.58 6.28 -3.21
C TYR A 47 -3.62 5.19 -2.99
N ARG A 48 -4.57 5.44 -2.08
CA ARG A 48 -5.70 4.52 -1.83
C ARG A 48 -6.92 4.99 -2.60
N GLN A 49 -7.42 4.17 -3.52
CA GLN A 49 -8.48 4.56 -4.44
C GLN A 49 -9.82 4.83 -3.74
N ALA A 50 -10.26 3.95 -2.84
CA ALA A 50 -11.57 4.02 -2.19
C ALA A 50 -11.67 5.08 -1.10
N SER A 51 -10.59 5.30 -0.36
CA SER A 51 -10.57 6.23 0.78
C SER A 51 -10.02 7.61 0.41
N HIS A 52 -9.36 7.74 -0.75
CA HIS A 52 -8.68 8.93 -1.27
C HIS A 52 -7.39 9.42 -0.59
N PRO A 53 -6.87 8.90 0.54
CA PRO A 53 -5.66 9.43 1.10
C PRO A 53 -4.47 9.12 0.20
N LEU A 54 -3.62 10.12 0.07
CA LEU A 54 -2.24 9.96 -0.36
C LEU A 54 -1.38 9.90 0.89
N LEU A 55 -0.58 8.84 1.01
CA LEU A 55 0.38 8.65 2.08
C LEU A 55 1.80 8.80 1.54
N HIS A 56 2.70 9.27 2.39
CA HIS A 56 4.14 9.34 2.16
C HIS A 56 4.86 8.85 3.41
N ASP A 57 5.73 7.85 3.28
CA ASP A 57 6.39 7.18 4.40
C ASP A 57 5.44 6.74 5.53
N GLY A 58 4.27 6.23 5.13
CA GLY A 58 3.22 5.77 6.05
C GLY A 58 2.43 6.88 6.76
N LYS A 59 2.74 8.16 6.50
CA LYS A 59 2.02 9.31 7.06
C LYS A 59 1.04 9.88 6.05
N LEU A 60 -0.11 10.36 6.52
CA LEU A 60 -1.10 11.03 5.66
C LEU A 60 -0.51 12.33 5.10
N ALA A 61 -0.31 12.39 3.79
CA ALA A 61 0.16 13.59 3.10
C ALA A 61 -1.01 14.52 2.73
N THR A 62 -2.13 13.93 2.31
CA THR A 62 -3.41 14.61 2.11
C THR A 62 -4.57 13.61 2.11
N SER A 63 -5.74 14.06 2.56
CA SER A 63 -7.03 13.37 2.37
C SER A 63 -7.80 13.87 1.16
N GLN A 64 -7.24 14.84 0.43
CA GLN A 64 -7.83 15.40 -0.78
C GLN A 64 -7.40 14.56 -1.99
N GLY A 65 -8.32 14.41 -2.92
CA GLY A 65 -8.06 13.85 -4.24
C GLY A 65 -9.13 12.87 -4.69
N TYR A 66 -9.06 12.49 -5.95
CA TYR A 66 -9.94 11.46 -6.52
C TYR A 66 -9.37 10.93 -7.84
N ALA A 67 -9.87 9.78 -8.27
CA ALA A 67 -9.62 9.19 -9.58
C ALA A 67 -10.90 8.56 -10.14
N GLY A 68 -11.02 8.57 -11.46
CA GLY A 68 -12.26 8.22 -12.17
C GLY A 68 -13.34 9.32 -12.10
N LYS A 69 -14.50 9.01 -12.66
CA LYS A 69 -15.69 9.86 -12.72
C LYS A 69 -16.93 9.07 -12.34
N ILE A 70 -18.00 9.75 -11.93
CA ILE A 70 -19.28 9.11 -11.60
C ILE A 70 -19.75 8.27 -12.81
N PRO A 71 -20.20 7.01 -12.61
CA PRO A 71 -20.45 6.33 -11.33
C PRO A 71 -19.24 5.58 -10.73
N CYS A 72 -18.11 5.56 -11.42
CA CYS A 72 -16.90 4.81 -11.06
C CYS A 72 -15.85 5.65 -10.29
N LYS A 73 -16.21 6.84 -9.83
CA LYS A 73 -15.33 7.72 -9.08
C LYS A 73 -14.88 7.00 -7.82
N ASN A 74 -13.57 6.83 -7.66
CA ASN A 74 -12.91 6.23 -6.50
C ASN A 74 -13.33 4.79 -6.22
N ARG A 75 -13.81 4.10 -7.25
CA ARG A 75 -14.27 2.71 -7.17
C ARG A 75 -13.18 1.78 -7.71
N PRO A 76 -12.42 1.07 -6.85
CA PRO A 76 -11.29 0.27 -7.31
C PRO A 76 -11.73 -0.85 -8.25
N ASP A 77 -12.92 -1.41 -8.04
CA ASP A 77 -13.56 -2.42 -8.88
C ASP A 77 -13.80 -1.93 -10.32
N CYS A 78 -13.94 -0.63 -10.53
CA CYS A 78 -14.08 -0.03 -11.86
C CYS A 78 -12.75 0.14 -12.62
N GLN A 79 -11.59 -0.28 -12.11
CA GLN A 79 -10.28 0.02 -12.73
C GLN A 79 -10.10 -0.46 -14.19
N SER A 80 -10.89 -1.43 -14.65
CA SER A 80 -10.90 -1.89 -16.04
C SER A 80 -11.77 -1.04 -16.98
N MET A 81 -12.63 -0.19 -16.43
CA MET A 81 -13.60 0.60 -17.18
C MET A 81 -12.92 1.81 -17.83
N ALA A 82 -12.66 1.71 -19.13
CA ALA A 82 -12.12 2.81 -19.93
C ALA A 82 -12.95 4.10 -19.76
N ASP A 83 -12.25 5.22 -19.68
CA ASP A 83 -12.80 6.57 -19.54
C ASP A 83 -13.73 6.84 -18.36
N LYS A 84 -13.83 5.90 -17.41
CA LYS A 84 -14.73 5.98 -16.25
C LYS A 84 -14.03 5.65 -14.95
N GLY A 85 -13.33 4.52 -14.91
CA GLY A 85 -12.70 3.99 -13.70
C GLY A 85 -11.43 4.73 -13.31
N PRO A 86 -11.01 4.62 -12.04
CA PRO A 86 -9.70 5.09 -11.61
C PRO A 86 -8.59 4.32 -12.36
N LEU A 87 -7.37 4.84 -12.35
CA LEU A 87 -6.20 4.14 -12.88
C LEU A 87 -6.08 2.71 -12.35
N PRO A 88 -5.50 1.76 -13.08
CA PRO A 88 -5.25 0.42 -12.54
C PRO A 88 -4.39 0.43 -11.29
N ARG A 89 -4.61 -0.53 -10.40
CA ARG A 89 -3.81 -0.75 -9.20
C ARG A 89 -2.42 -1.29 -9.56
N GLY A 90 -1.47 -1.11 -8.66
CA GLY A 90 -0.08 -1.55 -8.81
C GLY A 90 0.90 -0.39 -8.74
N SER A 91 2.13 -0.66 -9.19
CA SER A 91 3.27 0.24 -9.01
C SER A 91 3.49 1.14 -10.21
N TYR A 92 3.85 2.39 -9.96
CA TYR A 92 4.09 3.42 -10.98
C TYR A 92 5.34 4.22 -10.65
N VAL A 93 6.02 4.67 -11.69
CA VAL A 93 7.06 5.71 -11.60
C VAL A 93 6.44 7.06 -11.94
N ILE A 94 6.65 8.03 -11.06
CA ILE A 94 6.27 9.43 -11.22
C ILE A 94 7.35 10.13 -12.06
N LEU A 95 6.98 10.61 -13.24
CA LEU A 95 7.89 11.33 -14.13
C LEU A 95 7.87 12.83 -13.86
N ALA A 96 8.89 13.52 -14.39
CA ALA A 96 9.09 14.95 -14.18
C ALA A 96 7.85 15.79 -14.49
N PRO A 97 7.58 16.83 -13.67
CA PRO A 97 6.44 17.71 -13.84
C PRO A 97 6.53 18.44 -15.17
N ARG A 98 5.37 18.56 -15.82
CA ARG A 98 5.18 19.36 -17.01
C ARG A 98 3.96 20.24 -16.88
N THR A 99 3.92 21.31 -17.65
CA THR A 99 2.69 22.07 -17.86
C THR A 99 1.86 21.37 -18.93
N HIS A 100 0.58 21.17 -18.65
CA HIS A 100 -0.35 20.59 -19.61
C HIS A 100 -1.50 21.55 -19.87
N ARG A 101 -1.89 21.70 -21.15
CA ARG A 101 -2.89 22.69 -21.59
C ARG A 101 -4.24 22.53 -20.86
N GLN A 102 -4.65 21.30 -20.57
CA GLN A 102 -5.96 21.01 -19.99
C GLN A 102 -5.94 20.82 -18.47
N THR A 103 -4.80 20.41 -17.90
CA THR A 103 -4.71 19.98 -16.50
C THR A 103 -3.76 20.83 -15.65
N GLY A 104 -3.21 21.89 -16.27
CA GLY A 104 -2.44 22.95 -15.61
C GLY A 104 -0.97 22.62 -15.37
N ALA A 105 -0.30 23.56 -14.70
CA ALA A 105 1.09 23.42 -14.24
C ALA A 105 1.22 22.26 -13.25
N TRP A 106 2.43 21.70 -13.12
CA TRP A 106 2.76 20.60 -12.19
C TRP A 106 2.01 19.29 -12.46
N THR A 107 1.68 19.00 -13.71
CA THR A 107 1.12 17.70 -14.10
C THR A 107 2.24 16.66 -14.11
N LEU A 108 2.09 15.58 -13.35
CA LEU A 108 3.09 14.51 -13.19
C LEU A 108 2.65 13.27 -13.97
N PRO A 109 3.34 12.87 -15.05
CA PRO A 109 3.02 11.64 -15.75
C PRO A 109 3.33 10.40 -14.91
N LEU A 110 2.54 9.34 -15.10
CA LEU A 110 2.74 8.05 -14.44
C LEU A 110 3.11 6.98 -15.46
N LEU A 111 4.25 6.34 -15.25
CA LEU A 111 4.70 5.18 -16.02
C LEU A 111 4.38 3.90 -15.22
N PRO A 112 3.46 3.03 -15.68
CA PRO A 112 3.15 1.79 -14.96
C PRO A 112 4.30 0.80 -15.02
N ALA A 113 4.47 0.01 -13.96
CA ALA A 113 5.33 -1.16 -14.00
C ALA A 113 4.79 -2.19 -15.02
N PRO A 114 5.66 -2.95 -15.71
CA PRO A 114 5.22 -3.99 -16.66
C PRO A 114 4.35 -5.08 -16.03
N SER A 115 4.42 -5.27 -14.71
CA SER A 115 3.62 -6.22 -13.95
C SER A 115 2.17 -5.75 -13.71
N ASN A 116 1.85 -4.49 -13.97
CA ASN A 116 0.50 -3.97 -13.75
C ASN A 116 -0.46 -4.50 -14.82
N GLN A 117 -1.64 -4.97 -14.40
CA GLN A 117 -2.72 -5.26 -15.33
C GLN A 117 -3.38 -3.96 -15.79
N MET A 118 -2.99 -3.47 -16.96
CA MET A 118 -3.42 -2.14 -17.43
C MET A 118 -4.76 -2.12 -18.18
N PHE A 119 -5.37 -3.28 -18.48
CA PHE A 119 -6.65 -3.39 -19.20
C PHE A 119 -6.68 -2.62 -20.54
N GLY A 120 -5.55 -2.52 -21.23
CA GLY A 120 -5.41 -1.74 -22.47
C GLY A 120 -5.39 -0.21 -22.27
N ARG A 121 -5.41 0.28 -21.04
CA ARG A 121 -5.41 1.71 -20.70
C ARG A 121 -3.98 2.23 -20.47
N LYS A 122 -3.76 3.52 -20.71
CA LYS A 122 -2.44 4.17 -20.60
C LYS A 122 -2.58 5.68 -20.40
N GLY A 123 -1.45 6.37 -20.23
CA GLY A 123 -1.39 7.83 -20.21
C GLY A 123 -1.89 8.46 -18.91
N PHE A 124 -1.78 7.74 -17.80
CA PHE A 124 -2.21 8.21 -16.48
C PHE A 124 -1.30 9.32 -15.96
N LEU A 125 -1.88 10.24 -15.20
CA LEU A 125 -1.23 11.43 -14.66
C LEU A 125 -1.66 11.65 -13.21
N ILE A 126 -0.88 12.42 -12.47
CA ILE A 126 -1.30 13.17 -11.29
C ILE A 126 -1.43 14.64 -11.72
N HIS A 127 -2.63 15.22 -11.62
CA HIS A 127 -2.86 16.56 -12.15
C HIS A 127 -3.89 17.37 -11.34
N GLY A 128 -4.02 18.67 -11.63
CA GLY A 128 -5.02 19.53 -11.01
C GLY A 128 -6.39 19.35 -11.64
N ALA A 129 -7.47 19.67 -10.92
CA ALA A 129 -8.80 19.65 -11.50
C ALA A 129 -8.87 20.56 -12.73
N ASN A 130 -9.62 20.15 -13.76
CA ASN A 130 -9.92 21.03 -14.89
C ASN A 130 -10.76 22.20 -14.37
N GLN A 131 -10.28 23.44 -14.54
CA GLN A 131 -10.98 24.63 -14.04
C GLN A 131 -12.38 24.81 -14.65
N ALA A 132 -12.58 24.38 -15.90
CA ALA A 132 -13.88 24.45 -16.57
C ALA A 132 -14.84 23.35 -16.10
N HIS A 133 -14.31 22.16 -15.74
CA HIS A 133 -15.10 20.99 -15.36
C HIS A 133 -14.48 20.25 -14.17
N PRO A 134 -14.46 20.84 -12.96
CA PRO A 134 -13.71 20.32 -11.83
C PRO A 134 -14.21 18.98 -11.30
N ASN A 135 -15.48 18.63 -11.59
CA ASN A 135 -16.11 17.38 -11.14
C ASN A 135 -16.03 16.22 -12.15
N ASP A 136 -15.60 16.47 -13.39
CA ASP A 136 -15.47 15.47 -14.46
C ASP A 136 -14.04 15.39 -15.01
N SER A 137 -13.07 15.87 -14.24
CA SER A 137 -11.73 16.13 -14.76
C SER A 137 -10.85 14.89 -14.90
N SER A 138 -11.31 13.70 -14.49
CA SER A 138 -10.50 12.48 -14.56
C SER A 138 -11.26 11.33 -15.22
N THR A 139 -10.74 10.89 -16.36
CA THR A 139 -11.05 9.60 -17.01
C THR A 139 -10.25 8.43 -16.41
N GLY A 140 -9.64 8.67 -15.25
CA GLY A 140 -8.86 7.69 -14.48
C GLY A 140 -7.61 8.23 -13.80
N CYS A 141 -7.13 9.41 -14.18
CA CYS A 141 -5.98 10.06 -13.54
C CYS A 141 -6.25 10.43 -12.07
N ILE A 142 -5.18 10.60 -11.28
CA ILE A 142 -5.29 11.09 -9.91
C ILE A 142 -5.38 12.62 -9.96
N VAL A 143 -6.43 13.17 -9.40
CA VAL A 143 -6.63 14.62 -9.28
C VAL A 143 -6.18 15.07 -7.90
N LEU A 144 -5.21 15.98 -7.84
CA LEU A 144 -4.66 16.55 -6.60
C LEU A 144 -4.45 18.07 -6.71
N PRO A 145 -4.56 18.80 -5.59
CA PRO A 145 -4.15 20.20 -5.51
C PRO A 145 -2.69 20.42 -5.90
N ILE A 146 -2.34 21.65 -6.31
CA ILE A 146 -1.01 21.98 -6.85
C ILE A 146 0.10 21.83 -5.80
N GLU A 147 -0.17 22.21 -4.56
CA GLU A 147 0.75 22.13 -3.42
C GLU A 147 1.13 20.69 -3.09
N VAL A 148 0.20 19.74 -3.25
CA VAL A 148 0.47 18.32 -3.05
C VAL A 148 1.35 17.79 -4.19
N ARG A 149 1.07 18.17 -5.43
CA ARG A 149 1.87 17.75 -6.60
C ARG A 149 3.29 18.28 -6.55
N GLN A 150 3.47 19.51 -6.09
CA GLN A 150 4.79 20.09 -5.81
C GLN A 150 5.51 19.31 -4.72
N ARG A 151 4.82 18.97 -3.62
CA ARG A 151 5.39 18.17 -2.52
C ARG A 151 5.82 16.78 -2.98
N ILE A 152 5.02 16.12 -3.82
CA ILE A 152 5.37 14.84 -4.44
C ILE A 152 6.72 14.95 -5.14
N TRP A 153 6.86 15.90 -6.06
CA TRP A 153 8.10 16.04 -6.82
C TRP A 153 9.29 16.46 -5.94
N ALA A 154 9.07 17.42 -5.05
CA ALA A 154 10.12 17.95 -4.16
C ALA A 154 10.62 16.93 -3.13
N SER A 155 9.87 15.86 -2.86
CA SER A 155 10.30 14.79 -1.94
C SER A 155 11.54 14.03 -2.41
N GLY A 156 11.80 14.00 -3.73
CA GLY A 156 12.80 13.12 -4.34
C GLY A 156 12.31 11.67 -4.51
N ASP A 157 11.15 11.32 -3.95
CA ASP A 157 10.54 10.01 -4.11
C ASP A 157 9.64 9.98 -5.34
N HIS A 158 9.93 9.05 -6.22
CA HIS A 158 9.27 8.93 -7.52
C HIS A 158 8.53 7.60 -7.69
N GLN A 159 8.41 6.82 -6.63
CA GLN A 159 7.62 5.59 -6.62
C GLN A 159 6.23 5.86 -6.07
N LEU A 160 5.22 5.34 -6.77
CA LEU A 160 3.82 5.39 -6.36
C LEU A 160 3.24 3.97 -6.38
N GLU A 161 2.69 3.54 -5.26
CA GLU A 161 1.86 2.34 -5.18
C GLU A 161 0.38 2.74 -5.15
N VAL A 162 -0.41 2.18 -6.06
CA VAL A 162 -1.86 2.39 -6.14
C VAL A 162 -2.56 1.16 -5.58
N VAL A 163 -3.23 1.33 -4.44
CA VAL A 163 -3.92 0.26 -3.73
C VAL A 163 -5.44 0.52 -3.73
N PRO A 164 -6.27 -0.50 -3.42
CA PRO A 164 -7.70 -0.32 -3.25
C PRO A 164 -8.08 0.81 -2.30
#